data_AF-A0A7Z9JYW2-F1
#
_entry.id   AF-A0A7Z9JYW2-F1
#
_cell.length_a   1.000
_cell.length_b   1.000
_cell.length_c   1.000
_cell.angle_alpha   90.00
_cell.angle_beta   90.00
_cell.angle_gamma   90.00
#
_symmetry.space_group_name_H-M   'P 1'
#
loop_
_entity.id
_entity.type
_entity.pdbx_description
1 polymer ?
#
loop_
_entity_poly.entity_id
_entity_poly.type
_entity_poly.pdbx_seq_one_letter_code
_entity_poly.pdbx_strand_id
1 'polypeptide(L)' 'RALQASALTTWSGKDENIPAAQEAFLQRAKFNGMATKGTYSEALETEMA' A
#
# COMPACT_ATOMS: atom_id res chain seq x y z
N ARG A 1 7.88 -7.42 5.16
CA ARG A 1 8.46 -7.12 3.82
C ARG A 1 7.41 -6.61 2.82
N ALA A 2 6.22 -7.22 2.68
CA ALA A 2 5.21 -6.78 1.70
C ALA A 2 4.66 -5.35 1.87
N LEU A 3 4.54 -4.85 3.11
CA LEU A 3 4.05 -3.49 3.39
C LEU A 3 5.04 -2.38 3.01
N GLN A 4 6.33 -2.62 3.27
CA GLN A 4 7.37 -1.61 3.08
C GLN A 4 7.90 -1.62 1.65
N ALA A 5 7.87 -2.75 0.94
CA ALA A 5 8.36 -2.84 -0.44
C ALA A 5 7.63 -1.86 -1.37
N SER A 6 6.30 -1.77 -1.26
CA SER A 6 5.48 -0.84 -2.06
C SER A 6 5.80 0.62 -1.73
N ALA A 7 5.82 0.98 -0.45
CA ALA A 7 6.13 2.33 -0.01
C ALA A 7 7.57 2.77 -0.38
N LEU A 8 8.54 1.87 -0.25
CA LEU A 8 9.95 2.14 -0.61
C LEU A 8 10.11 2.31 -2.13
N THR A 9 9.37 1.53 -2.93
CA THR A 9 9.36 1.65 -4.39
C THR A 9 8.75 2.98 -4.82
N THR A 10 7.60 3.35 -4.25
CA THR A 10 6.95 4.65 -4.51
C THR A 10 7.81 5.83 -4.05
N TRP A 11 8.42 5.74 -2.86
CA TRP A 11 9.28 6.79 -2.34
C TRP A 11 10.51 7.00 -3.23
N SER A 12 11.18 5.94 -3.69
CA SER A 12 12.37 6.00 -4.55
C SER A 12 13.48 6.95 -4.03
N GLY A 13 13.51 7.23 -2.73
CA GLY A 13 14.45 8.16 -2.11
C GLY A 13 14.23 9.64 -2.48
N LYS A 14 13.06 10.00 -3.01
CA LYS A 14 12.70 11.39 -3.35
C LYS A 14 11.74 11.95 -2.31
N ASP A 15 12.09 13.09 -1.70
CA ASP A 15 11.22 13.75 -0.72
C ASP A 15 9.86 14.16 -1.30
N GLU A 16 9.78 14.41 -2.60
CA GLU A 16 8.54 14.70 -3.33
C GLU A 16 7.54 13.52 -3.30
N ASN A 17 8.03 12.29 -3.14
CA ASN A 17 7.21 11.08 -3.11
C ASN A 17 6.85 10.64 -1.69
N ILE A 18 7.24 11.39 -0.65
CA ILE A 18 6.83 11.13 0.74
C ILE A 18 5.29 11.00 0.88
N PRO A 19 4.47 11.95 0.38
CA PRO A 19 3.01 11.80 0.45
C PRO A 19 2.51 10.56 -0.28
N ALA A 20 3.03 10.28 -1.47
CA ALA A 20 2.65 9.09 -2.24
C ALA A 20 3.07 7.77 -1.55
N ALA A 21 4.22 7.75 -0.89
CA ALA A 21 4.71 6.60 -0.13
C ALA A 21 3.89 6.35 1.14
N GLN A 22 3.45 7.41 1.83
CA GLN A 22 2.51 7.30 2.95
C GLN A 22 1.16 6.72 2.51
N GLU A 23 0.65 7.17 1.37
CA GLU A 23 -0.61 6.68 0.81
C GLU A 23 -0.53 5.18 0.46
N ALA A 24 0.54 4.78 -0.24
CA ALA A 24 0.82 3.38 -0.56
C ALA A 24 0.96 2.51 0.70
N PHE A 25 1.62 3.02 1.75
CA PHE A 25 1.74 2.31 3.03
C PHE A 25 0.38 2.14 3.72
N LEU A 26 -0.44 3.19 3.77
CA LEU A 26 -1.77 3.17 4.37
C LEU A 26 -2.74 2.25 3.62
N GLN A 27 -2.74 2.27 2.28
CA GLN A 27 -3.50 1.33 1.47
C GLN A 27 -3.12 -0.11 1.81
N ARG A 28 -1.82 -0.41 1.83
CA ARG A 28 -1.33 -1.75 2.11
C ARG A 28 -1.63 -2.20 3.54
N ALA A 29 -1.66 -1.27 4.51
CA ALA A 29 -2.11 -1.53 5.87
C ALA A 29 -3.61 -1.85 5.95
N LYS A 30 -4.44 -1.09 5.22
CA LYS A 30 -5.88 -1.38 5.08
C LYS A 30 -6.12 -2.75 4.46
N PHE A 31 -5.40 -3.09 3.38
CA PHE A 31 -5.51 -4.39 2.73
C PHE A 31 -5.10 -5.54 3.65
N ASN A 32 -4.02 -5.40 4.42
CA ASN A 32 -3.67 -6.41 5.43
C ASN A 32 -4.74 -6.56 6.52
N GLY A 33 -5.36 -5.46 6.95
CA GLY A 33 -6.49 -5.48 7.89
C GLY A 33 -7.75 -6.13 7.33
N MET A 34 -8.03 -5.93 6.04
CA MET A 34 -9.12 -6.62 5.33
C MET A 34 -8.80 -8.10 5.11
N ALA A 35 -7.54 -8.44 4.86
CA ALA A 35 -7.10 -9.82 4.64
C ALA A 35 -7.21 -10.65 5.90
N THR A 36 -6.86 -10.06 7.05
CA THR A 36 -7.08 -10.70 8.37
C THR A 36 -8.55 -10.86 8.71
N LYS A 37 -9.44 -9.99 8.20
CA LYS A 37 -10.90 -10.15 8.31
C LYS A 37 -11.51 -11.12 7.29
N GLY A 38 -10.72 -11.61 6.32
CA GLY A 38 -11.21 -12.47 5.24
C GLY A 38 -12.04 -11.75 4.17
N THR A 39 -12.11 -10.43 4.20
CA THR A 39 -12.85 -9.60 3.23
C THR A 39 -11.93 -8.95 2.19
N TYR A 40 -10.66 -9.34 2.16
CA TYR A 40 -9.72 -8.87 1.15
C TYR A 40 -10.01 -9.53 -0.20
N SER A 41 -9.94 -8.75 -1.26
CA SER A 41 -10.05 -9.23 -2.64
C SER A 41 -9.02 -8.50 -3.48
N GLU A 42 -8.26 -9.23 -4.28
CA GLU A 42 -7.23 -8.68 -5.18
C GLU A 42 -7.82 -7.69 -6.22
N ALA A 43 -9.13 -7.83 -6.52
CA ALA A 43 -9.90 -6.88 -7.31
C ALA A 43 -9.94 -5.47 -6.69
N LEU A 44 -10.04 -5.36 -5.35
CA LEU A 44 -10.02 -4.08 -4.64
C LEU A 44 -8.63 -3.41 -4.67
N GLU A 45 -7.58 -4.22 -4.79
CA GLU A 45 -6.21 -3.73 -4.92
C GLU A 45 -5.93 -3.20 -6.33
N THR A 46 -6.61 -3.74 -7.34
CA THR A 46 -6.50 -3.32 -8.75
C THR A 46 -7.37 -2.11 -9.09
N GLU A 47 -8.52 -1.93 -8.43
CA GLU A 47 -9.39 -0.75 -8.65
C GLU A 47 -8.85 0.56 -8.04
N MET A 48 -7.88 0.49 -7.10
CA MET A 48 -7.32 1.66 -6.42
C MET A 48 -5.82 1.89 -6.69
N ALA A 49 -5.25 1.19 -7.69
CA ALA A 49 -3.90 1.41 -8.20
C ALA A 49 -3.93 2.34 -9.42
#